data_AF-A0A392PJ14-F1
#
_entry.id   AF-A0A392PJ14-F1
#
_cell.length_a   1.000
_cell.length_b   1.000
_cell.length_c   1.000
_cell.angle_alpha   90.00
_cell.angle_beta   90.00
_cell.angle_gamma   90.00
#
_symmetry.space_group_name_H-M   'P 1'
#
loop_
_entity.id
_entity.type
_entity.pdbx_description
1 polymer ?
#
loop_
_entity_poly.entity_id
_entity_poly.type
_entity_poly.pdbx_seq_one_letter_code
_entity_poly.pdbx_strand_id
1 'polypeptide(L)'
;CLDLLVIIRYSGSLAAMSMVGHILGLGDRHLDNILIDFCGGDIVHIDYNVCFDKGQRLKIPEIVPFRLTHMIEAALGLTGIEGSFRANCEAVIGILKKNKDILLMLLEVFVWDPLVEWTRGDFHDEAAIGGEERKGMELAVSLSLFASRVQEIRVPLQ
;
A
#
# COMPACT_ATOMS: atom_id res chain seq x y z
N CYS A 1 4.00 21.56 -22.99
CA CYS A 1 4.88 20.40 -22.73
C CYS A 1 4.68 19.99 -21.29
N LEU A 2 4.49 18.72 -20.98
CA LEU A 2 4.63 18.22 -19.61
C LEU A 2 6.05 18.55 -19.17
N ASP A 3 6.20 19.44 -18.19
CA ASP A 3 7.51 19.84 -17.70
C ASP A 3 8.20 18.62 -17.10
N LEU A 4 9.48 18.41 -17.43
CA LEU A 4 10.27 17.26 -16.96
C LEU A 4 10.24 17.13 -15.43
N LEU A 5 10.17 18.26 -14.72
CA LEU A 5 10.05 18.30 -13.27
C LEU A 5 8.75 17.66 -12.76
N VAL A 6 7.62 17.88 -13.46
CA VAL A 6 6.31 17.30 -13.11
C VAL A 6 6.36 15.79 -13.26
N ILE A 7 6.98 15.27 -14.34
CA ILE A 7 7.12 13.83 -14.56
C ILE A 7 8.01 13.18 -13.49
N ILE A 8 9.08 13.86 -13.06
CA ILE A 8 9.96 13.35 -12.00
C ILE A 8 9.20 13.25 -10.67
N ARG A 9 8.40 14.27 -10.32
CA ARG A 9 7.57 14.27 -9.10
C ARG A 9 6.48 13.21 -9.14
N TYR A 10 5.79 13.09 -10.27
CA TYR A 10 4.82 12.03 -10.53
C TYR A 10 5.43 10.64 -10.35
N SER A 11 6.57 10.39 -11.00
CA SER A 11 7.29 9.11 -10.90
C SER A 11 7.73 8.80 -9.47
N GLY A 12 8.26 9.79 -8.75
CA GLY A 12 8.70 9.62 -7.36
C GLY A 12 7.56 9.31 -6.40
N SER A 13 6.48 10.10 -6.47
CA SER A 13 5.29 9.90 -5.63
C SER A 13 4.57 8.60 -5.98
N LEU A 14 4.41 8.25 -7.25
CA LEU A 14 3.86 6.97 -7.69
C LEU A 14 4.66 5.79 -7.14
N ALA A 15 5.99 5.83 -7.26
CA ALA A 15 6.86 4.78 -6.74
C ALA A 15 6.72 4.62 -5.22
N ALA A 16 6.75 5.75 -4.49
CA ALA A 16 6.57 5.73 -3.04
C ALA A 16 5.21 5.13 -2.63
N MET A 17 4.12 5.62 -3.21
CA MET A 17 2.76 5.14 -2.91
C MET A 17 2.56 3.68 -3.30
N SER A 18 3.15 3.24 -4.41
CA SER A 18 3.06 1.86 -4.90
C SER A 18 3.82 0.88 -3.99
N MET A 19 5.06 1.20 -3.62
CA MET A 19 5.87 0.31 -2.80
C MET A 19 5.36 0.26 -1.35
N VAL A 20 4.97 1.40 -0.77
CA VAL A 20 4.36 1.45 0.56
C VAL A 20 3.02 0.72 0.56
N GLY A 21 2.16 0.98 -0.43
CA GLY A 21 0.87 0.31 -0.57
C GLY A 21 1.02 -1.21 -0.70
N HIS A 22 1.96 -1.66 -1.52
CA HIS A 22 2.25 -3.09 -1.65
C HIS A 22 2.69 -3.71 -0.32
N ILE A 23 3.62 -3.09 0.40
CA ILE A 23 4.13 -3.63 1.66
C ILE A 23 3.04 -3.67 2.74
N LEU A 24 2.17 -2.65 2.80
CA LEU A 24 1.04 -2.60 3.73
C LEU A 24 -0.15 -3.47 3.31
N GLY A 25 -0.15 -4.04 2.10
CA GLY A 25 -1.31 -4.77 1.56
C GLY A 25 -2.53 -3.87 1.37
N LEU A 26 -2.30 -2.64 0.89
CA LEU A 26 -3.34 -1.67 0.59
C LEU A 26 -4.16 -2.13 -0.64
N GLY A 27 -5.46 -2.21 -0.48
CA GLY A 27 -6.42 -2.55 -1.53
C GLY A 27 -7.45 -1.44 -1.76
N ASP A 28 -8.44 -1.72 -2.59
CA ASP A 28 -9.47 -0.77 -3.03
C ASP A 28 -8.89 0.50 -3.69
N ARG A 29 -7.84 0.33 -4.51
CA ARG A 29 -7.18 1.46 -5.20
C ARG A 29 -7.89 1.83 -6.50
N HIS A 30 -9.20 2.08 -6.43
CA HIS A 30 -9.96 2.64 -7.57
C HIS A 30 -9.56 4.10 -7.86
N LEU A 31 -10.06 4.67 -8.97
CA LEU A 31 -9.56 5.96 -9.46
C LEU A 31 -9.92 7.13 -8.54
N ASP A 32 -11.00 7.01 -7.75
CA ASP A 32 -11.38 8.05 -6.79
C ASP A 32 -10.49 8.05 -5.54
N ASN A 33 -9.81 6.94 -5.26
CA ASN A 33 -8.84 6.82 -4.16
C ASN A 33 -7.40 7.20 -4.57
N ILE A 34 -7.19 7.63 -5.82
CA ILE A 34 -5.89 8.06 -6.36
C ILE A 34 -6.04 9.49 -6.85
N LEU A 35 -5.53 10.43 -6.07
CA LEU A 35 -5.55 11.85 -6.41
C LEU A 35 -4.24 12.26 -7.08
N ILE A 36 -4.32 13.18 -8.03
CA ILE A 36 -3.18 13.77 -8.73
C ILE A 36 -3.25 15.28 -8.55
N ASP A 37 -2.16 15.88 -8.06
CA ASP A 37 -1.98 17.32 -8.12
C ASP A 37 -1.55 17.73 -9.53
N PHE A 38 -2.43 18.40 -10.26
CA PHE A 38 -2.14 18.86 -11.62
C PHE A 38 -1.12 20.00 -11.70
N CYS A 39 -0.84 20.68 -10.58
CA CYS A 39 0.16 21.75 -10.51
C CYS A 39 1.56 21.17 -10.22
N GLY A 40 1.68 20.31 -9.21
CA GLY A 40 2.95 19.71 -8.79
C GLY A 40 3.31 18.38 -9.46
N GLY A 41 2.32 17.65 -9.98
CA GLY A 41 2.48 16.31 -10.55
C GLY A 41 2.47 15.19 -9.52
N ASP A 42 2.31 15.47 -8.23
CA ASP A 42 2.35 14.44 -7.19
C ASP A 42 1.09 13.57 -7.18
N ILE A 43 1.26 12.28 -6.92
CA ILE A 43 0.17 11.33 -6.65
C ILE A 43 0.03 11.14 -5.15
N VAL A 44 -1.22 11.14 -4.67
CA VAL A 44 -1.56 10.82 -3.29
C VAL A 44 -2.69 9.81 -3.27
N HIS A 45 -2.50 8.71 -2.54
CA HIS A 45 -3.61 7.81 -2.25
C HIS A 45 -4.37 8.32 -1.03
N ILE A 46 -5.70 8.27 -1.10
CA ILE A 46 -6.60 8.58 0.02
C ILE A 46 -7.35 7.33 0.45
N ASP A 47 -8.03 7.40 1.60
CA ASP A 47 -8.81 6.32 2.19
C ASP A 47 -7.99 5.02 2.41
N TYR A 48 -7.51 4.77 3.63
CA TYR A 48 -6.68 3.61 3.97
C TYR A 48 -7.47 2.52 4.72
N ASN A 49 -8.80 2.51 4.61
CA ASN A 49 -9.65 1.57 5.34
C ASN A 49 -9.45 0.11 4.91
N VAL A 50 -9.02 -0.11 3.66
CA VAL A 50 -8.74 -1.44 3.10
C VAL A 50 -7.23 -1.69 3.05
N CYS A 51 -6.63 -2.07 4.16
CA CYS A 51 -5.21 -2.44 4.26
C CYS A 51 -5.03 -3.87 4.80
N PHE A 52 -3.78 -4.34 4.86
CA PHE A 52 -3.41 -5.67 5.30
C PHE A 52 -4.17 -6.80 4.58
N ASP A 53 -4.20 -6.73 3.25
CA ASP A 53 -4.81 -7.75 2.38
C ASP A 53 -6.33 -7.92 2.50
N LYS A 54 -7.01 -7.01 3.19
CA LYS A 54 -8.48 -6.95 3.16
C LYS A 54 -9.02 -6.76 1.74
N GLY A 55 -8.23 -6.21 0.82
CA GLY A 55 -8.56 -6.10 -0.60
C GLY A 55 -8.86 -7.44 -1.28
N GLN A 56 -8.29 -8.55 -0.80
CA GLN A 56 -8.56 -9.89 -1.32
C GLN A 56 -9.94 -10.42 -0.92
N ARG A 57 -10.57 -9.83 0.11
CA ARG A 57 -11.89 -10.20 0.63
C ARG A 57 -13.02 -9.34 0.03
N LEU A 58 -12.70 -8.39 -0.85
CA LEU A 58 -13.70 -7.59 -1.56
C LEU A 58 -14.55 -8.47 -2.49
N LYS A 59 -15.77 -7.99 -2.82
CA LYS A 59 -16.67 -8.66 -3.78
C LYS A 59 -15.98 -8.95 -5.11
N ILE A 60 -15.12 -8.03 -5.55
CA ILE A 60 -14.18 -8.22 -6.66
C ILE A 60 -12.78 -8.11 -6.05
N PRO A 61 -12.06 -9.23 -5.87
CA PRO A 61 -10.76 -9.22 -5.22
C PRO A 61 -9.73 -8.40 -6.00
N GLU A 62 -8.97 -7.57 -5.30
CA GLU A 62 -7.78 -6.93 -5.86
C GLU A 62 -6.59 -7.89 -5.73
N ILE A 63 -6.20 -8.52 -6.84
CA ILE A 63 -5.13 -9.53 -6.90
C ILE A 63 -3.78 -8.97 -7.35
N VAL A 64 -3.72 -7.68 -7.67
CA VAL A 64 -2.49 -7.01 -8.11
C VAL A 64 -1.78 -6.38 -6.90
N PRO A 65 -0.44 -6.31 -6.91
CA PRO A 65 0.33 -5.78 -5.78
C PRO A 65 0.14 -4.27 -5.59
N PHE A 66 -0.08 -3.54 -6.68
CA PHE A 66 -0.43 -2.12 -6.74
C PHE A 66 -0.94 -1.81 -8.16
N ARG A 67 -1.55 -0.64 -8.32
CA ARG A 67 -2.16 -0.24 -9.59
C ARG A 67 -1.14 0.42 -10.52
N LEU A 68 -0.80 -0.27 -11.62
CA LEU A 68 0.06 0.24 -12.69
C LEU A 68 -0.57 -0.06 -14.06
N THR A 69 -1.63 0.66 -14.39
CA THR A 69 -2.33 0.50 -15.69
C THR A 69 -1.57 1.23 -16.79
N HIS A 70 -1.91 0.94 -18.06
CA HIS A 70 -1.32 1.62 -19.22
C HIS A 70 -1.43 3.16 -19.17
N MET A 71 -2.49 3.70 -18.55
CA MET A 71 -2.63 5.16 -18.38
C MET A 71 -1.61 5.73 -17.39
N ILE A 72 -1.39 5.02 -16.28
CA ILE A 72 -0.39 5.40 -15.27
C ILE A 72 1.02 5.27 -15.85
N GLU A 73 1.29 4.18 -16.57
CA GLU A 73 2.57 3.96 -17.23
C GLU A 73 2.86 5.03 -18.30
N ALA A 74 1.87 5.40 -19.12
CA ALA A 74 2.04 6.43 -20.14
C ALA A 74 2.41 7.81 -19.54
N ALA A 75 1.94 8.10 -18.32
CA ALA A 75 2.25 9.34 -17.61
C ALA A 75 3.70 9.41 -17.09
N LEU A 76 4.43 8.29 -17.04
CA LEU A 76 5.86 8.25 -16.70
C LEU A 76 6.75 8.80 -17.83
N GLY A 77 6.18 9.07 -19.00
CA GLY A 77 6.89 9.61 -20.15
C GLY A 77 7.73 8.56 -20.89
N LEU A 78 8.74 9.02 -21.63
CA LEU A 78 9.47 8.21 -22.60
C LEU A 78 10.21 7.00 -22.00
N THR A 79 10.64 7.10 -20.75
CA THR A 79 11.36 6.02 -20.08
C THR A 79 10.44 4.94 -19.51
N GLY A 80 9.13 5.21 -19.44
CA GLY A 80 8.15 4.31 -18.83
C GLY A 80 8.59 3.82 -17.45
N ILE A 81 8.43 2.52 -17.22
CA ILE A 81 8.77 1.87 -15.95
C ILE A 81 10.28 1.74 -15.69
N GLU A 82 11.10 1.62 -16.74
CA GLU A 82 12.53 1.29 -16.64
C GLU A 82 13.42 2.48 -16.24
N GLY A 83 12.87 3.69 -16.18
CA GLY A 83 13.61 4.90 -15.85
C GLY A 83 13.56 5.26 -14.37
N SER A 84 13.17 6.51 -14.12
CA SER A 84 13.08 7.06 -12.76
C SER A 84 12.15 6.25 -11.86
N PHE A 85 11.10 5.65 -12.39
CA PHE A 85 10.14 4.88 -11.62
C PHE A 85 10.79 3.66 -10.96
N ARG A 86 11.46 2.78 -11.72
CA ARG A 86 12.20 1.63 -11.19
C ARG A 86 13.23 2.05 -10.14
N ALA A 87 14.05 3.06 -10.46
CA ALA A 87 15.08 3.55 -9.54
C ALA A 87 14.48 4.05 -8.21
N ASN A 88 13.36 4.78 -8.28
CA ASN A 88 12.64 5.25 -7.10
C ASN A 88 12.02 4.08 -6.31
N CYS A 89 11.45 3.08 -6.98
CA CYS A 89 10.91 1.88 -6.33
C CYS A 89 11.97 1.12 -5.55
N GLU A 90 13.14 0.89 -6.16
CA GLU A 90 14.28 0.24 -5.51
C GLU A 90 14.78 1.03 -4.30
N ALA A 91 14.89 2.35 -4.42
CA ALA A 91 15.29 3.22 -3.32
C ALA A 91 14.29 3.18 -2.16
N VAL A 92 12.98 3.29 -2.44
CA VAL A 92 11.92 3.24 -1.43
C VAL A 92 11.92 1.88 -0.72
N ILE A 93 11.96 0.77 -1.46
CA ILE A 93 12.08 -0.57 -0.87
C ILE A 93 13.32 -0.69 0.00
N GLY A 94 14.47 -0.18 -0.46
CA GLY A 94 15.71 -0.19 0.30
C GLY A 94 15.58 0.51 1.65
N ILE A 95 14.92 1.67 1.66
CA ILE A 95 14.64 2.44 2.88
C ILE A 95 13.66 1.69 3.79
N LEU A 96 12.56 1.15 3.26
CA LEU A 96 11.55 0.43 4.05
C LEU A 96 12.15 -0.81 4.71
N LYS A 97 13.00 -1.55 4.00
CA LYS A 97 13.75 -2.69 4.54
C LYS A 97 14.72 -2.28 5.65
N LYS A 98 15.50 -1.21 5.42
CA LYS A 98 16.47 -0.73 6.41
C LYS A 98 15.79 -0.31 7.72
N ASN A 99 14.56 0.19 7.64
CA ASN A 99 13.79 0.67 8.79
C ASN A 99 12.65 -0.28 9.21
N LYS A 100 12.73 -1.57 8.82
CA LYS A 100 11.64 -2.54 9.04
C LYS A 100 11.23 -2.67 10.51
N ASP A 101 12.18 -2.59 11.43
CA ASP A 101 11.90 -2.80 12.86
C ASP A 101 11.13 -1.61 13.44
N ILE A 102 11.40 -0.39 12.93
CA ILE A 102 10.63 0.82 13.29
C ILE A 102 9.21 0.71 12.72
N LEU A 103 9.07 0.27 11.47
CA LEU A 103 7.76 0.08 10.85
C LEU A 103 6.94 -0.99 11.58
N LEU A 104 7.55 -2.13 11.94
CA LEU A 104 6.90 -3.17 12.73
C LEU A 104 6.44 -2.62 14.09
N MET A 105 7.30 -1.89 14.80
CA MET A 105 6.95 -1.29 16.09
C MET A 105 5.79 -0.29 15.96
N LEU A 106 5.79 0.56 14.93
CA LEU A 106 4.67 1.47 14.66
C LEU A 106 3.37 0.71 14.36
N LEU A 107 3.45 -0.39 13.60
CA LEU A 107 2.29 -1.21 13.27
C LEU A 107 1.80 -2.06 14.47
N GLU A 108 2.70 -2.48 15.35
CA GLU A 108 2.38 -3.20 16.59
C GLU A 108 1.53 -2.36 17.53
N VAL A 109 1.73 -1.04 17.59
CA VAL A 109 0.88 -0.15 18.40
C VAL A 109 -0.60 -0.29 18.05
N PHE A 110 -0.94 -0.55 16.78
CA PHE A 110 -2.32 -0.75 16.37
C PHE A 110 -2.94 -2.06 16.87
N VAL A 111 -2.12 -3.04 17.31
CA VAL A 111 -2.59 -4.27 17.98
C VAL A 111 -3.05 -3.97 19.38
N TRP A 112 -2.36 -3.04 20.02
CA TRP A 112 -2.59 -2.68 21.41
C TRP A 112 -3.57 -1.51 21.57
N ASP A 113 -3.97 -0.86 20.48
CA ASP A 113 -4.97 0.22 20.51
C ASP A 113 -6.40 -0.35 20.47
N PRO A 114 -7.13 -0.32 21.60
CA PRO A 114 -8.49 -0.86 21.69
C PRO A 114 -9.53 -0.05 20.91
N LEU A 115 -9.17 1.15 20.41
CA LEU A 115 -10.08 2.03 19.69
C LEU A 115 -10.04 1.83 18.17
N VAL A 116 -9.12 1.02 17.64
CA VAL A 116 -9.04 0.81 16.19
C VAL A 116 -10.07 -0.25 15.77
N GLU A 117 -11.24 0.23 15.33
CA GLU A 117 -12.26 -0.61 14.72
C GLU A 117 -11.84 -1.06 13.31
N TRP A 118 -11.16 -2.20 13.25
CA TRP A 118 -10.73 -2.81 11.99
C TRP A 118 -11.85 -3.49 11.19
N THR A 119 -13.08 -3.49 11.72
CA THR A 119 -14.25 -4.16 11.13
C THR A 119 -15.47 -3.24 11.23
N ARG A 120 -15.77 -2.50 10.16
CA ARG A 120 -17.16 -2.28 9.78
C ARG A 120 -17.56 -3.47 8.93
N GLY A 121 -17.89 -4.58 9.58
CA GLY A 121 -18.71 -5.60 8.94
C GLY A 121 -20.08 -4.99 8.69
N ASP A 122 -20.60 -5.14 7.48
CA ASP A 122 -22.00 -4.84 7.20
C ASP A 122 -22.88 -5.50 8.26
N PHE A 123 -23.83 -4.72 8.77
CA PHE A 123 -24.72 -5.08 9.86
C PHE A 123 -25.50 -6.37 9.54
N HIS A 124 -25.29 -7.39 10.37
CA HIS A 124 -26.25 -8.33 10.96
C HIS A 124 -25.53 -9.65 11.24
N ASP A 125 -25.10 -9.85 12.49
CA ASP A 125 -25.49 -11.02 13.29
C ASP A 125 -24.60 -11.18 14.54
N GLU A 126 -25.23 -11.80 15.52
CA GLU A 126 -24.94 -11.84 16.95
C GLU A 126 -23.56 -12.37 17.36
N ALA A 127 -23.04 -11.80 18.47
CA ALA A 127 -22.19 -12.41 19.52
C ALA A 127 -21.00 -11.51 19.91
N ALA A 128 -21.27 -10.50 20.74
CA ALA A 128 -20.31 -9.54 21.28
C ALA A 128 -19.38 -10.08 22.39
N ILE A 129 -19.02 -11.37 22.37
CA ILE A 129 -18.14 -11.97 23.42
C ILE A 129 -16.84 -12.55 22.83
N GLY A 130 -16.74 -12.73 21.51
CA GLY A 130 -15.51 -13.22 20.84
C GLY A 130 -14.77 -12.19 19.98
N GLY A 131 -15.20 -10.93 20.01
CA GLY A 131 -14.75 -9.90 19.07
C GLY A 131 -13.31 -9.41 19.30
N GLU A 132 -12.85 -9.33 20.55
CA GLU A 132 -11.54 -8.76 20.90
C GLU A 132 -10.37 -9.71 20.60
N GLU A 133 -10.46 -10.98 21.03
CA GLU A 133 -9.43 -11.99 20.72
C GLU A 133 -9.30 -12.25 19.22
N ARG A 134 -10.45 -12.27 18.49
CA ARG A 134 -10.46 -12.43 17.04
C ARG A 134 -9.82 -11.25 16.31
N LYS A 135 -10.01 -10.02 16.80
CA LYS A 135 -9.35 -8.80 16.29
C LYS A 135 -7.83 -8.86 16.48
N GLY A 136 -7.36 -9.26 17.67
CA GLY A 136 -5.93 -9.44 17.93
C GLY A 136 -5.29 -10.49 17.02
N MET A 137 -6.00 -11.59 16.76
CA MET A 137 -5.54 -12.65 15.87
C MET A 137 -5.46 -12.20 14.40
N GLU A 138 -6.46 -11.46 13.89
CA GLU A 138 -6.45 -10.95 12.51
C GLU A 138 -5.33 -9.93 12.28
N LEU A 139 -5.05 -9.07 13.26
CA LEU A 139 -3.99 -8.09 13.13
C LEU A 139 -2.59 -8.71 13.32
N ALA A 140 -2.45 -9.74 14.15
CA ALA A 140 -1.22 -10.53 14.22
C ALA A 140 -0.92 -11.23 12.89
N VAL A 141 -1.95 -11.79 12.23
CA VAL A 141 -1.83 -12.33 10.87
C VAL A 141 -1.41 -11.23 9.89
N SER A 142 -2.05 -10.06 9.94
CA SER A 142 -1.72 -8.90 9.12
C SER A 142 -0.27 -8.42 9.27
N LEU A 143 0.22 -8.33 10.50
CA LEU A 143 1.62 -8.00 10.80
C LEU A 143 2.59 -9.06 10.29
N SER A 144 2.24 -10.35 10.40
CA SER A 144 3.06 -11.43 9.85
C SER A 144 3.12 -11.41 8.32
N LEU A 145 2.03 -11.04 7.63
CA LEU A 145 2.00 -10.84 6.19
C LEU A 145 2.87 -9.65 5.77
N PHE A 146 2.79 -8.52 6.50
CA PHE A 146 3.69 -7.39 6.31
C PHE A 146 5.15 -7.81 6.50
N ALA A 147 5.47 -8.51 7.59
CA ALA A 147 6.81 -8.99 7.89
C ALA A 147 7.33 -9.95 6.80
N SER A 148 6.47 -10.86 6.31
CA SER A 148 6.75 -11.76 5.18
C SER A 148 7.10 -10.96 3.93
N ARG A 149 6.30 -9.96 3.52
CA ARG A 149 6.62 -9.13 2.34
C ARG A 149 7.95 -8.40 2.49
N VAL A 150 8.22 -7.81 3.65
CA VAL A 150 9.50 -7.13 3.90
C VAL A 150 10.69 -8.11 3.79
N GLN A 151 10.48 -9.38 4.14
CA GLN A 151 11.49 -10.44 4.06
C GLN A 151 11.61 -11.09 2.67
N GLU A 152 10.51 -11.28 1.94
CA GLU A 152 10.43 -11.96 0.65
C GLU A 152 11.10 -11.20 -0.49
N ILE A 153 11.26 -9.87 -0.37
CA ILE A 153 12.03 -9.05 -1.32
C ILE A 153 13.56 -9.36 -1.20
N ARG A 154 13.95 -10.53 -0.68
CA ARG A 154 15.30 -11.09 -0.72
C ARG A 154 15.63 -11.79 -2.04
N VAL A 155 14.63 -12.14 -2.85
CA VAL A 155 14.88 -12.75 -4.16
C VAL A 155 15.10 -11.63 -5.17
N PRO A 156 16.28 -11.53 -5.82
CA PRO A 156 16.45 -10.65 -6.97
C PRO A 156 15.38 -11.04 -7.99
N LEU A 157 14.65 -10.07 -8.54
CA LEU A 157 13.84 -10.29 -9.73
C LEU A 157 14.82 -10.78 -10.82
N GLN A 158 14.86 -12.11 -11.04
CA GLN A 158 15.60 -12.75 -12.12
C GLN A 158 14.88 -12.53 -13.45
#